data_AF-J9W4M6-F1
#
_entry.id   AF-J9W4M6-F1
#
_cell.length_a   1.000
_cell.length_b   1.000
_cell.length_c   1.000
_cell.angle_alpha   90.00
_cell.angle_beta   90.00
_cell.angle_gamma   90.00
#
_symmetry.space_group_name_H-M   'P 1'
#
loop_
_entity.id
_entity.type
_entity.pdbx_description
1 polymer ?
#
loop_
_entity_poly.entity_id
_entity_poly.type
_entity_poly.pdbx_seq_one_letter_code
_entity_poly.pdbx_strand_id
1 'polypeptide(L)'
;MRSKIGMVIYDWLIVILALFSILLVVLDFTKTINLDASPWFFIDNGILLIFTFDYFSRLFASKNKWEFFKHNIFDLLAILPFYSVFSFFRFARVFRIMRLVRAFRFVRLIGFVGKVQKYSSKFLKTNGFIYLLWVSLAVLIISATLYSLAENVSWGESLWWAVATATTVGYGDISPHTLVGKIAAVMLMMVGIGIIGSLTSAMTTFFTNRDNVDNSSKIYRKLEMIESENRDLKKQLDKLERKLDK
;
A
#
# COMPACT_ATOMS: atom_id res chain seq x y z
N MET A 1 -7.40 -27.64 -3.46
CA MET A 1 -8.11 -26.60 -4.27
C MET A 1 -8.94 -25.76 -3.30
N ARG A 2 -8.49 -24.58 -2.87
CA ARG A 2 -9.27 -23.71 -1.95
C ARG A 2 -10.40 -23.05 -2.76
N SER A 3 -11.61 -22.98 -2.21
CA SER A 3 -12.73 -22.28 -2.88
C SER A 3 -12.40 -20.78 -3.03
N LYS A 4 -12.88 -20.14 -4.11
CA LYS A 4 -12.65 -18.70 -4.36
C LYS A 4 -13.06 -17.83 -3.18
N ILE A 5 -14.15 -18.17 -2.50
CA ILE A 5 -14.66 -17.47 -1.31
C ILE A 5 -13.72 -17.65 -0.12
N GLY A 6 -13.20 -18.87 0.10
CA GLY A 6 -12.24 -19.14 1.17
C GLY A 6 -10.89 -18.42 1.00
N MET A 7 -10.49 -18.13 -0.25
CA MET A 7 -9.31 -17.29 -0.51
C MET A 7 -9.58 -15.82 -0.16
N VAL A 8 -10.72 -15.26 -0.55
CA VAL A 8 -11.03 -13.86 -0.23
C VAL A 8 -11.15 -13.63 1.28
N ILE A 9 -11.80 -14.54 2.01
CA ILE A 9 -11.93 -14.43 3.48
C ILE A 9 -10.56 -14.50 4.16
N TYR A 10 -9.70 -15.41 3.69
CA TYR A 10 -8.33 -15.54 4.18
C TYR A 10 -7.52 -14.26 3.98
N ASP A 11 -7.61 -13.68 2.79
CA ASP A 11 -6.90 -12.47 2.40
C ASP A 11 -7.30 -11.30 3.31
N TRP A 12 -8.60 -11.10 3.53
CA TRP A 12 -9.11 -10.08 4.45
C TRP A 12 -8.69 -10.31 5.90
N LEU A 13 -8.70 -11.55 6.37
CA LEU A 13 -8.30 -11.89 7.73
C LEU A 13 -6.82 -11.54 7.97
N ILE A 14 -5.94 -11.85 7.01
CA ILE A 14 -4.51 -11.50 7.10
C ILE A 14 -4.30 -9.98 7.11
N VAL A 15 -5.05 -9.24 6.31
CA VAL A 15 -5.00 -7.77 6.29
C VAL A 15 -5.46 -7.18 7.62
N ILE A 16 -6.56 -7.67 8.20
CA ILE A 16 -7.07 -7.21 9.50
C ILE A 16 -6.04 -7.48 10.61
N LEU A 17 -5.46 -8.67 10.65
CA LEU A 17 -4.41 -9.01 11.61
C LEU A 17 -3.16 -8.13 11.44
N ALA A 18 -2.81 -7.77 10.20
CA ALA A 18 -1.68 -6.90 9.93
C ALA A 18 -1.93 -5.47 10.45
N LEU A 19 -3.11 -4.92 10.17
CA LEU A 19 -3.53 -3.61 10.70
C LEU A 19 -3.57 -3.60 12.22
N PHE A 20 -4.08 -4.67 12.82
CA PHE A 20 -4.12 -4.81 14.27
C PHE A 20 -2.71 -4.91 14.87
N SER A 21 -1.79 -5.64 14.23
CA SER A 21 -0.38 -5.70 14.64
C SER A 21 0.29 -4.32 14.60
N ILE A 22 0.02 -3.54 13.55
CA ILE A 22 0.51 -2.17 13.42
C ILE A 22 -0.03 -1.29 14.56
N LEU A 23 -1.33 -1.37 14.84
CA LEU A 23 -1.96 -0.62 15.91
C LEU A 23 -1.33 -0.94 17.27
N LEU A 24 -1.08 -2.23 17.57
CA LEU A 24 -0.41 -2.65 18.80
C LEU A 24 0.99 -2.06 18.92
N VAL A 25 1.77 -2.05 17.85
CA VAL A 25 3.11 -1.44 17.83
C VAL A 25 3.05 0.07 18.09
N VAL A 26 2.05 0.76 17.53
CA VAL A 26 1.83 2.20 17.79
C VAL A 26 1.44 2.44 19.26
N LEU A 27 0.52 1.64 19.81
CA LEU A 27 0.07 1.78 21.21
C LEU A 27 1.18 1.46 22.23
N ASP A 28 2.08 0.53 21.90
CA ASP A 28 3.28 0.23 22.70
C ASP A 28 4.25 1.42 22.73
N PHE A 29 4.36 2.09 21.58
CA PHE A 29 5.23 3.24 21.42
C PHE A 29 4.72 4.47 22.18
N THR A 30 3.39 4.70 22.20
CA THR A 30 2.76 5.77 23.01
C THR A 30 2.79 5.48 24.51
N LYS A 31 3.39 4.35 24.93
CA LYS A 31 3.38 3.82 26.30
C LYS A 31 1.98 3.61 26.87
N THR A 32 0.97 3.55 26.02
CA THR A 32 -0.42 3.27 26.41
C THR A 32 -0.58 1.80 26.75
N ILE A 33 0.09 0.93 25.99
CA ILE A 33 0.24 -0.49 26.30
C ILE A 33 1.71 -0.85 26.40
N ASN A 34 1.99 -2.04 26.92
CA ASN A 34 3.32 -2.62 26.92
C ASN A 34 3.24 -4.01 26.30
N LEU A 35 3.76 -4.16 25.07
CA LEU A 35 3.79 -5.44 24.36
C LEU A 35 4.75 -6.45 25.01
N ASP A 36 5.60 -6.01 25.94
CA ASP A 36 6.45 -6.91 26.72
C ASP A 36 5.71 -7.45 27.96
N ALA A 37 4.50 -6.96 28.25
CA ALA A 37 3.68 -7.35 29.40
C ALA A 37 2.41 -8.12 29.01
N SER A 38 1.92 -8.95 29.91
CA SER A 38 0.61 -9.61 29.76
C SER A 38 -0.52 -8.58 29.82
N PRO A 39 -1.57 -8.67 28.98
CA PRO A 39 -1.86 -9.73 27.99
C PRO A 39 -1.27 -9.48 26.59
N TRP A 40 -0.81 -8.27 26.30
CA TRP A 40 -0.40 -7.82 24.96
C TRP A 40 0.75 -8.62 24.38
N PHE A 41 1.66 -9.10 25.22
CA PHE A 41 2.74 -10.01 24.83
C PHE A 41 2.21 -11.28 24.14
N PHE A 42 1.16 -11.89 24.68
CA PHE A 42 0.59 -13.11 24.10
C PHE A 42 -0.13 -12.82 22.79
N ILE A 43 -0.77 -11.65 22.68
CA ILE A 43 -1.47 -11.21 21.48
C ILE A 43 -0.46 -10.94 20.35
N ASP A 44 0.61 -10.15 20.60
CA ASP A 44 1.63 -9.85 19.58
C ASP A 44 2.34 -11.11 19.09
N ASN A 45 2.75 -11.99 20.01
CA ASN A 45 3.38 -13.26 19.66
C ASN A 45 2.42 -14.22 18.94
N GLY A 46 1.14 -14.23 19.31
CA GLY A 46 0.12 -15.02 18.63
C GLY A 46 -0.05 -14.60 17.17
N ILE A 47 -0.14 -13.29 16.91
CA ILE A 47 -0.20 -12.73 15.56
C ILE A 47 1.07 -13.07 14.77
N LEU A 48 2.24 -12.94 15.40
CA LEU A 48 3.52 -13.26 14.78
C LEU A 48 3.62 -14.75 14.43
N LEU A 49 3.16 -15.64 15.30
CA LEU A 49 3.08 -17.08 15.03
C LEU A 49 2.17 -17.41 13.85
N ILE A 50 0.99 -16.77 13.76
CA ILE A 50 0.08 -16.93 12.62
C ILE A 50 0.79 -16.54 11.31
N PHE A 51 1.48 -15.39 11.29
CA PHE A 51 2.22 -14.94 10.11
C PHE A 51 3.41 -15.83 9.77
N THR A 52 4.12 -16.32 10.77
CA THR A 52 5.22 -17.28 10.63
C THR A 52 4.72 -18.54 9.94
N PHE A 53 3.65 -19.13 10.46
CA PHE A 53 3.07 -20.35 9.93
C PHE A 53 2.52 -20.17 8.51
N ASP A 54 1.87 -19.03 8.25
CA ASP A 54 1.40 -18.65 6.91
C ASP A 54 2.56 -18.52 5.90
N TYR A 55 3.69 -17.92 6.27
CA TYR A 55 4.84 -17.82 5.38
C TYR A 55 5.49 -19.17 5.10
N PHE A 56 5.75 -19.96 6.15
CA PHE A 56 6.39 -21.27 5.98
C PHE A 56 5.49 -22.27 5.25
N SER A 57 4.18 -22.29 5.52
CA SER A 57 3.25 -23.12 4.76
C SER A 57 3.24 -22.77 3.27
N ARG A 58 3.31 -21.48 2.91
CA ARG A 58 3.45 -21.04 1.51
C ARG A 58 4.83 -21.35 0.92
N LEU A 59 5.90 -21.26 1.70
CA LEU A 59 7.25 -21.63 1.29
C LEU A 59 7.34 -23.12 0.97
N PHE A 60 6.82 -23.99 1.84
CA PHE A 60 6.83 -25.45 1.65
C PHE A 60 5.92 -25.90 0.49
N ALA A 61 4.81 -25.19 0.25
CA ALA A 61 3.93 -25.45 -0.89
C ALA A 61 4.50 -24.92 -2.22
N SER A 62 5.54 -24.08 -2.20
CA SER A 62 6.13 -23.51 -3.41
C SER A 62 7.06 -24.49 -4.12
N LYS A 63 6.96 -24.56 -5.45
CA LYS A 63 7.81 -25.45 -6.28
C LYS A 63 9.28 -25.04 -6.25
N ASN A 64 9.56 -23.73 -6.13
CA ASN A 64 10.91 -23.17 -6.13
C ASN A 64 11.12 -22.23 -4.94
N LYS A 65 11.77 -22.76 -3.90
CA LYS A 65 11.91 -22.09 -2.59
C LYS A 65 12.73 -20.80 -2.65
N TRP A 66 13.77 -20.78 -3.49
CA TRP A 66 14.67 -19.64 -3.62
C TRP A 66 14.01 -18.45 -4.31
N GLU A 67 13.27 -18.73 -5.37
CA GLU A 67 12.48 -17.72 -6.08
C GLU A 67 11.35 -17.18 -5.20
N PHE A 68 10.66 -18.07 -4.47
CA PHE A 68 9.66 -17.68 -3.48
C PHE A 68 10.26 -16.74 -2.43
N PHE A 69 11.44 -17.06 -1.89
CA PHE A 69 12.09 -16.24 -0.87
C PHE A 69 12.37 -14.81 -1.37
N LYS A 70 12.94 -14.67 -2.57
CA LYS A 70 13.20 -13.35 -3.19
C LYS A 70 11.93 -12.54 -3.39
N HIS A 71 10.85 -13.18 -3.84
CA HIS A 71 9.59 -12.51 -4.12
C HIS A 71 8.79 -12.16 -2.86
N ASN A 72 9.09 -12.81 -1.73
CA ASN A 72 8.38 -12.63 -0.46
C ASN A 72 9.29 -12.12 0.66
N ILE A 73 10.31 -11.32 0.30
CA ILE A 73 11.25 -10.75 1.28
C ILE A 73 10.53 -9.85 2.29
N PHE A 74 9.48 -9.13 1.87
CA PHE A 74 8.66 -8.31 2.76
C PHE A 74 7.89 -9.14 3.79
N ASP A 75 7.31 -10.27 3.39
CA ASP A 75 6.65 -11.17 4.33
C ASP A 75 7.65 -11.74 5.35
N LEU A 76 8.89 -12.00 4.94
CA LEU A 76 9.96 -12.44 5.83
C LEU A 76 10.32 -11.35 6.85
N LEU A 77 10.45 -10.09 6.39
CA LEU A 77 10.70 -8.93 7.25
C LEU A 77 9.59 -8.71 8.28
N ALA A 78 8.33 -8.98 7.91
CA ALA A 78 7.19 -8.88 8.83
C ALA A 78 7.23 -9.91 9.97
N ILE A 79 7.92 -11.03 9.76
CA ILE A 79 7.90 -12.21 10.65
C ILE A 79 9.13 -12.26 11.56
N LEU A 80 10.18 -11.48 11.26
CA LEU A 80 11.42 -11.49 12.03
C LEU A 80 11.18 -11.17 13.52
N PRO A 81 11.49 -12.10 14.45
CA PRO A 81 11.33 -11.88 15.87
C PRO A 81 12.53 -11.09 16.42
N PHE A 82 12.64 -9.81 16.03
CA PHE A 82 13.79 -8.96 16.34
C PHE A 82 14.12 -8.92 17.84
N TYR A 83 13.12 -8.82 18.72
CA TYR A 83 13.35 -8.77 20.17
C TYR A 83 14.01 -10.04 20.74
N SER A 84 13.59 -11.23 20.28
CA SER A 84 14.07 -12.52 20.79
C SER A 84 15.50 -12.84 20.35
N VAL A 85 15.87 -12.46 19.12
CA VAL A 85 17.23 -12.65 18.59
C VAL A 85 18.24 -11.78 19.35
N PHE A 86 17.88 -10.54 19.69
CA PHE A 86 18.79 -9.62 20.40
C PHE A 86 18.84 -9.85 21.93
N SER A 87 17.79 -10.41 22.54
CA SER A 87 17.76 -10.77 23.97
C SER A 87 18.73 -11.92 24.33
N PHE A 88 19.05 -12.79 23.37
CA PHE A 88 20.05 -13.85 23.52
C PHE A 88 21.48 -13.30 23.69
N PHE A 89 21.79 -12.13 23.11
CA PHE A 89 23.06 -11.43 23.26
C PHE A 89 23.04 -10.46 24.45
N ARG A 90 23.03 -11.00 25.66
CA ARG A 90 22.81 -10.24 26.90
C ARG A 90 24.07 -9.48 27.36
N PHE A 91 24.43 -8.37 26.70
CA PHE A 91 25.43 -7.40 27.20
C PHE A 91 24.75 -6.20 27.88
N ALA A 92 24.91 -6.11 29.20
CA ALA A 92 24.20 -5.17 30.09
C ALA A 92 24.37 -3.66 29.79
N ARG A 93 25.35 -3.27 28.95
CA ARG A 93 25.59 -1.86 28.59
C ARG A 93 24.86 -1.40 27.32
N VAL A 94 24.33 -2.33 26.52
CA VAL A 94 23.60 -2.08 25.25
C VAL A 94 22.12 -1.75 25.47
N PHE A 95 21.63 -1.81 26.72
CA PHE A 95 20.21 -1.59 27.06
C PHE A 95 19.66 -0.19 26.71
N ARG A 96 20.51 0.84 26.58
CA ARG A 96 20.08 2.15 26.05
C ARG A 96 19.75 2.11 24.54
N ILE A 97 20.54 1.35 23.77
CA ILE A 97 20.32 1.12 22.33
C ILE A 97 19.15 0.14 22.11
N MET A 98 18.82 -0.70 23.09
CA MET A 98 17.63 -1.58 23.00
C MET A 98 16.29 -0.82 22.90
N ARG A 99 16.20 0.46 23.32
CA ARG A 99 15.03 1.29 22.96
C ARG A 99 14.90 1.49 21.46
N LEU A 100 16.00 1.59 20.73
CA LEU A 100 16.00 1.69 19.26
C LEU A 100 15.63 0.34 18.61
N VAL A 101 15.90 -0.80 19.27
CA VAL A 101 15.39 -2.13 18.83
C VAL A 101 13.85 -2.17 18.86
N ARG A 102 13.20 -1.40 19.73
CA ARG A 102 11.73 -1.22 19.65
C ARG A 102 11.33 -0.52 18.35
N ALA A 103 12.13 0.43 17.87
CA ALA A 103 11.89 1.07 16.58
C ALA A 103 12.08 0.09 15.40
N PHE A 104 12.87 -0.96 15.54
CA PHE A 104 12.91 -2.03 14.53
C PHE A 104 11.60 -2.83 14.43
N ARG A 105 10.69 -2.77 15.42
CA ARG A 105 9.31 -3.29 15.25
C ARG A 105 8.59 -2.59 14.10
N PHE A 106 8.98 -1.36 13.76
CA PHE A 106 8.45 -0.64 12.60
C PHE A 106 8.94 -1.20 11.26
N VAL A 107 9.99 -2.03 11.20
CA VAL A 107 10.32 -2.80 9.98
C VAL A 107 9.19 -3.76 9.63
N ARG A 108 8.39 -4.20 10.63
CA ARG A 108 7.16 -4.96 10.36
C ARG A 108 6.16 -4.16 9.53
N LEU A 109 6.08 -2.83 9.65
CA LEU A 109 5.20 -2.00 8.80
C LEU A 109 5.54 -2.19 7.32
N ILE A 110 6.83 -2.16 6.99
CA ILE A 110 7.32 -2.34 5.62
C ILE A 110 6.96 -3.74 5.11
N GLY A 111 7.13 -4.76 5.95
CA GLY A 111 6.73 -6.13 5.62
C GLY A 111 5.21 -6.29 5.44
N PHE A 112 4.40 -5.65 6.29
CA PHE A 112 2.94 -5.68 6.23
C PHE A 112 2.39 -5.02 4.98
N VAL A 113 2.97 -3.89 4.58
CA VAL A 113 2.64 -3.21 3.33
C VAL A 113 2.82 -4.17 2.13
N GLY A 114 3.91 -4.94 2.09
CA GLY A 114 4.13 -5.97 1.07
C GLY A 114 3.13 -7.14 1.13
N LYS A 115 2.65 -7.49 2.32
CA LYS A 115 1.64 -8.54 2.52
C LYS A 115 0.27 -8.11 2.01
N VAL A 116 -0.15 -6.88 2.30
CA VAL A 116 -1.40 -6.27 1.81
C VAL A 116 -1.40 -6.18 0.26
N GLN A 117 -0.25 -5.89 -0.35
CA GLN A 117 -0.06 -5.85 -1.81
C GLN A 117 -0.40 -7.20 -2.49
N LYS A 118 -0.04 -8.33 -1.86
CA LYS A 118 -0.21 -9.67 -2.43
C LYS A 118 -1.66 -10.17 -2.38
N TYR A 119 -2.44 -9.69 -1.41
CA TYR A 119 -3.76 -10.23 -1.05
C TYR A 119 -4.94 -9.33 -1.45
N SER A 120 -4.69 -8.12 -1.94
CA SER A 120 -5.75 -7.27 -2.49
C SER A 120 -6.15 -7.72 -3.90
N SER A 121 -7.29 -8.41 -4.03
CA SER A 121 -7.76 -9.01 -5.29
C SER A 121 -8.43 -7.99 -6.24
N LYS A 122 -8.14 -8.20 -7.55
CA LYS A 122 -8.74 -7.77 -8.84
C LYS A 122 -9.64 -6.52 -9.02
N PHE A 123 -10.26 -5.91 -8.02
CA PHE A 123 -11.09 -4.70 -8.20
C PHE A 123 -10.30 -3.38 -8.02
N LEU A 124 -9.10 -3.47 -7.43
CA LEU A 124 -8.26 -2.34 -7.01
C LEU A 124 -6.96 -2.19 -7.83
N LYS A 125 -6.87 -2.93 -8.95
CA LYS A 125 -5.65 -3.11 -9.76
C LYS A 125 -5.41 -2.03 -10.82
N THR A 126 -6.27 -1.03 -10.98
CA THR A 126 -6.10 -0.10 -12.10
C THR A 126 -4.91 0.83 -11.94
N ASN A 127 -4.48 1.23 -10.72
CA ASN A 127 -3.35 2.17 -10.58
C ASN A 127 -2.48 2.04 -9.30
N GLY A 128 -2.68 1.04 -8.44
CA GLY A 128 -1.89 0.95 -7.18
C GLY A 128 -2.11 2.12 -6.21
N PHE A 129 -3.12 2.95 -6.44
CA PHE A 129 -3.41 4.16 -5.67
C PHE A 129 -3.66 3.86 -4.18
N ILE A 130 -4.46 2.82 -3.88
CA ILE A 130 -4.71 2.41 -2.49
C ILE A 130 -3.41 1.95 -1.78
N TYR A 131 -2.49 1.33 -2.52
CA TYR A 131 -1.18 0.93 -1.99
C TYR A 131 -0.34 2.15 -1.65
N LEU A 132 -0.32 3.15 -2.54
CA LEU A 132 0.40 4.40 -2.32
C LEU A 132 -0.18 5.17 -1.12
N LEU A 133 -1.51 5.16 -0.95
CA LEU A 133 -2.15 5.72 0.24
C LEU A 133 -1.70 5.02 1.53
N TRP A 134 -1.68 3.68 1.56
CA TRP A 134 -1.22 2.95 2.77
C TRP A 134 0.27 3.14 3.06
N VAL A 135 1.12 3.10 2.02
CA VAL A 135 2.56 3.42 2.15
C VAL A 135 2.73 4.83 2.68
N SER A 136 1.97 5.79 2.15
CA SER A 136 2.06 7.17 2.59
C SER A 136 1.65 7.36 4.03
N LEU A 137 0.60 6.68 4.47
CA LEU A 137 0.16 6.75 5.86
C LEU A 137 1.22 6.16 6.80
N ALA A 138 1.82 5.03 6.41
CA ALA A 138 2.91 4.42 7.17
C ALA A 138 4.14 5.34 7.24
N VAL A 139 4.57 5.91 6.11
CA VAL A 139 5.72 6.83 6.08
C VAL A 139 5.44 8.12 6.83
N LEU A 140 4.22 8.65 6.77
CA LEU A 140 3.81 9.82 7.55
C LEU A 140 3.94 9.55 9.05
N ILE A 141 3.41 8.42 9.53
CA ILE A 141 3.52 8.03 10.95
C ILE A 141 4.99 7.83 11.33
N ILE A 142 5.79 7.16 10.50
CA ILE A 142 7.22 6.93 10.75
C ILE A 142 7.98 8.26 10.81
N SER A 143 7.77 9.17 9.85
CA SER A 143 8.44 10.46 9.82
C SER A 143 8.02 11.36 10.97
N ALA A 144 6.74 11.39 11.34
CA ALA A 144 6.26 12.08 12.55
C ALA A 144 6.95 11.55 13.81
N THR A 145 7.07 10.23 13.93
CA THR A 145 7.73 9.59 15.07
C THR A 145 9.24 9.86 15.11
N LEU A 146 9.93 9.77 13.96
CA LEU A 146 11.36 10.09 13.86
C LEU A 146 11.62 11.55 14.20
N TYR A 147 10.76 12.46 13.74
CA TYR A 147 10.83 13.88 14.07
C TYR A 147 10.64 14.12 15.57
N SER A 148 9.59 13.56 16.17
CA SER A 148 9.32 13.66 17.61
C SER A 148 10.52 13.21 18.46
N LEU A 149 11.15 12.09 18.09
CA LEU A 149 12.30 11.54 18.79
C LEU A 149 13.58 12.35 18.59
N ALA A 150 13.81 12.86 17.39
CA ALA A 150 15.05 13.55 17.06
C ALA A 150 15.05 14.99 17.57
N GLU A 151 13.90 15.67 17.49
CA GLU A 151 13.74 17.08 17.86
C GLU A 151 13.16 17.27 19.27
N ASN A 152 12.80 16.18 19.97
CA ASN A 152 12.12 16.20 21.29
C ASN A 152 10.80 17.01 21.29
N VAL A 153 10.05 16.95 20.19
CA VAL A 153 8.75 17.61 20.01
C VAL A 153 7.61 16.65 20.36
N SER A 154 6.47 17.17 20.82
CA SER A 154 5.30 16.33 21.11
C SER A 154 4.84 15.56 19.86
N TRP A 155 4.29 14.36 20.04
CA TRP A 155 3.86 13.55 18.90
C TRP A 155 2.75 14.21 18.09
N GLY A 156 1.83 14.93 18.75
CA GLY A 156 0.76 15.66 18.08
C GLY A 156 1.28 16.77 17.16
N GLU A 157 2.24 17.57 17.63
CA GLU A 157 2.91 18.58 16.81
C GLU A 157 3.75 17.93 15.70
N SER A 158 4.38 16.80 15.98
CA SER A 158 5.14 16.06 14.97
C SER A 158 4.26 15.46 13.87
N LEU A 159 3.04 15.03 14.23
CA LEU A 159 2.03 14.59 13.27
C LEU A 159 1.53 15.76 12.42
N TRP A 160 1.26 16.92 13.04
CA TRP A 160 0.91 18.15 12.34
C TRP A 160 1.97 18.53 11.31
N TRP A 161 3.24 18.57 11.73
CA TRP A 161 4.38 18.78 10.83
C TRP A 161 4.40 17.79 9.68
N ALA A 162 4.21 16.50 9.97
CA ALA A 162 4.27 15.46 8.96
C ALA A 162 3.11 15.58 7.95
N VAL A 163 1.89 15.90 8.40
CA VAL A 163 0.75 16.15 7.50
C VAL A 163 1.01 17.38 6.63
N ALA A 164 1.44 18.49 7.23
CA ALA A 164 1.74 19.73 6.50
C ALA A 164 2.86 19.55 5.46
N THR A 165 3.87 18.74 5.79
CA THR A 165 4.99 18.43 4.88
C THR A 165 4.57 17.46 3.78
N ALA A 166 3.85 16.37 4.11
CA ALA A 166 3.41 15.38 3.12
C ALA A 166 2.41 15.94 2.11
N THR A 167 1.57 16.89 2.53
CA THR A 167 0.63 17.60 1.66
C THR A 167 1.27 18.77 0.90
N THR A 168 2.57 18.98 1.05
CA THR A 168 3.36 20.08 0.43
C THR A 168 2.92 21.48 0.85
N VAL A 169 2.13 21.63 1.92
CA VAL A 169 1.70 22.92 2.45
C VAL A 169 2.86 23.64 3.14
N GLY A 170 3.56 22.93 4.04
CA GLY A 170 4.81 23.40 4.65
C GLY A 170 4.73 24.76 5.32
N TYR A 171 3.86 24.93 6.33
CA TYR A 171 3.68 26.20 7.06
C TYR A 171 4.98 26.81 7.62
N GLY A 172 5.98 25.97 7.94
CA GLY A 172 7.29 26.42 8.42
C GLY A 172 7.30 26.86 9.89
N ASP A 173 6.19 26.66 10.59
CA ASP A 173 6.01 26.84 12.03
C ASP A 173 6.91 25.90 12.86
N ILE A 174 7.11 24.68 12.38
CA ILE A 174 8.03 23.69 12.95
C ILE A 174 8.84 23.03 11.83
N SER A 175 10.14 22.82 12.06
CA SER A 175 11.05 22.28 11.06
C SER A 175 12.16 21.43 11.69
N PRO A 176 12.76 20.47 10.93
CA PRO A 176 13.81 19.60 11.47
C PRO A 176 15.17 20.29 11.49
N HIS A 177 15.82 20.30 12.64
CA HIS A 177 17.17 20.85 12.80
C HIS A 177 18.25 19.75 12.83
N THR A 178 17.90 18.56 13.33
CA THR A 178 18.78 17.39 13.42
C THR A 178 18.93 16.66 12.09
N LEU A 179 20.05 15.91 11.95
CA LEU A 179 20.30 15.08 10.77
C LEU A 179 19.19 14.02 10.58
N VAL A 180 18.74 13.39 11.67
CA VAL A 180 17.70 12.36 11.63
C VAL A 180 16.35 12.96 11.23
N GLY A 181 15.98 14.13 11.79
CA GLY A 181 14.77 14.85 11.41
C GLY A 181 14.79 15.26 9.93
N LYS A 182 15.94 15.71 9.41
CA LYS A 182 16.10 16.07 7.99
C LYS A 182 15.96 14.87 7.07
N ILE A 183 16.53 13.72 7.42
CA ILE A 183 16.36 12.48 6.65
C ILE A 183 14.89 12.05 6.65
N ALA A 184 14.20 12.13 7.79
CA ALA A 184 12.77 11.85 7.90
C ALA A 184 11.92 12.78 7.02
N ALA A 185 12.29 14.06 6.93
CA ALA A 185 11.65 15.05 6.08
C ALA A 185 11.82 14.76 4.59
N VAL A 186 13.03 14.42 4.14
CA VAL A 186 13.30 14.07 2.74
C VAL A 186 12.48 12.85 2.31
N MET A 187 12.43 11.80 3.13
CA MET A 187 11.60 10.62 2.84
C MET A 187 10.12 10.99 2.74
N LEU A 188 9.64 11.85 3.64
CA LEU A 188 8.25 12.29 3.68
C LEU A 188 7.87 13.13 2.46
N MET A 189 8.76 14.03 2.02
CA MET A 189 8.56 14.87 0.83
C MET A 189 8.47 14.02 -0.44
N MET A 190 9.35 13.03 -0.61
CA MET A 190 9.30 12.11 -1.75
C MET A 190 7.96 11.37 -1.84
N VAL A 191 7.46 10.91 -0.70
CA VAL A 191 6.18 10.22 -0.61
C VAL A 191 5.01 11.16 -0.89
N GLY A 192 5.03 12.37 -0.35
CA GLY A 192 4.01 13.39 -0.60
C GLY A 192 3.80 13.68 -2.08
N ILE A 193 4.89 13.90 -2.82
CA ILE A 193 4.86 14.10 -4.28
C ILE A 193 4.27 12.87 -5.00
N GLY A 194 4.63 11.66 -4.55
CA GLY A 194 4.09 10.42 -5.11
C GLY A 194 2.57 10.30 -4.96
N ILE A 195 2.01 10.73 -3.83
CA ILE A 195 0.55 10.71 -3.60
C ILE A 195 -0.16 11.64 -4.55
N ILE A 196 0.32 12.89 -4.67
CA ILE A 196 -0.29 13.89 -5.54
C ILE A 196 -0.25 13.40 -6.98
N GLY A 197 0.90 12.93 -7.46
CA GLY A 197 1.05 12.41 -8.82
C GLY A 197 0.15 11.21 -9.12
N SER A 198 0.00 10.29 -8.16
CA SER A 198 -0.87 9.12 -8.31
C SER A 198 -2.36 9.49 -8.27
N LEU A 199 -2.74 10.45 -7.43
CA LEU A 199 -4.11 10.99 -7.41
C LEU A 199 -4.45 11.63 -8.76
N THR A 200 -3.56 12.47 -9.30
CA THR A 200 -3.72 13.06 -10.63
C THR A 200 -3.86 12.00 -11.70
N SER A 201 -2.97 11.00 -11.72
CA SER A 201 -3.02 9.89 -12.68
C SER A 201 -4.33 9.10 -12.59
N ALA A 202 -4.80 8.83 -11.38
CA ALA A 202 -6.07 8.14 -11.16
C ALA A 202 -7.26 8.96 -11.69
N MET A 203 -7.27 10.26 -11.45
CA MET A 203 -8.29 11.17 -11.99
C MET A 203 -8.23 11.21 -13.52
N THR A 204 -7.05 11.41 -14.11
CA THR A 204 -6.87 11.40 -15.57
C THR A 204 -7.37 10.11 -16.18
N THR A 205 -7.01 8.95 -15.61
CA THR A 205 -7.47 7.64 -16.07
C THR A 205 -8.99 7.51 -16.03
N PHE A 206 -9.63 8.02 -14.96
CA PHE A 206 -11.08 8.00 -14.82
C PHE A 206 -11.79 8.84 -15.91
N PHE A 207 -11.29 10.05 -16.19
CA PHE A 207 -11.84 10.91 -17.24
C PHE A 207 -11.56 10.37 -18.64
N THR A 208 -10.31 10.02 -18.94
CA THR A 208 -9.90 9.53 -20.27
C THR A 208 -10.59 8.22 -20.64
N ASN A 209 -10.81 7.30 -19.68
CA ASN A 209 -11.57 6.08 -19.97
C ASN A 209 -13.03 6.37 -20.32
N ARG A 210 -13.65 7.38 -19.67
CA ARG A 210 -15.03 7.78 -19.97
C ARG A 210 -15.14 8.42 -21.35
N ASP A 211 -14.19 9.29 -21.70
CA ASP A 211 -14.13 9.98 -22.99
C ASP A 211 -13.86 9.00 -24.15
N ASN A 212 -12.98 8.01 -23.94
CA ASN A 212 -12.70 6.97 -24.95
C ASN A 212 -13.91 6.08 -25.24
N VAL A 213 -14.69 5.72 -24.21
CA VAL A 213 -15.92 4.93 -24.40
C VAL A 213 -16.97 5.72 -25.16
N ASP A 214 -17.18 7.00 -24.81
CA ASP A 214 -18.13 7.86 -25.51
C ASP A 214 -17.72 8.10 -26.97
N ASN A 215 -16.45 8.43 -27.23
CA ASN A 215 -15.94 8.61 -28.59
C ASN A 215 -16.03 7.34 -29.43
N SER A 216 -15.69 6.18 -28.87
CA SER A 216 -15.83 4.90 -29.58
C SER A 216 -17.29 4.67 -29.97
N SER A 217 -18.23 4.89 -29.06
CA SER A 217 -19.66 4.72 -29.33
C SER A 217 -20.17 5.67 -30.44
N LYS A 218 -19.67 6.91 -30.49
CA LYS A 218 -19.97 7.88 -31.55
C LYS A 218 -19.42 7.45 -32.90
N ILE A 219 -18.20 6.91 -32.93
CA ILE A 219 -17.57 6.39 -34.15
C ILE A 219 -18.37 5.21 -34.69
N TYR A 220 -18.75 4.25 -33.84
CA TYR A 220 -19.57 3.11 -34.26
C TYR A 220 -20.93 3.56 -34.82
N ARG A 221 -21.62 4.51 -34.19
CA ARG A 221 -22.88 5.06 -34.72
C ARG A 221 -22.72 5.73 -36.08
N LYS A 222 -21.63 6.49 -36.29
CA LYS A 222 -21.35 7.11 -37.60
C LYS A 222 -21.05 6.06 -38.67
N LEU A 223 -20.34 4.99 -38.32
CA LEU A 223 -20.07 3.88 -39.24
C LEU A 223 -21.37 3.17 -39.66
N GLU A 224 -22.25 2.86 -38.70
CA GLU A 224 -23.57 2.25 -38.99
C GLU A 224 -24.43 3.14 -39.92
N MET A 225 -24.40 4.45 -39.70
CA MET A 225 -25.12 5.43 -40.52
C MET A 225 -24.60 5.47 -41.96
N ILE A 226 -23.27 5.54 -42.15
CA ILE A 226 -22.63 5.51 -43.48
C ILE A 226 -22.92 4.18 -44.20
N GLU A 227 -22.89 3.06 -43.49
CA GLU A 227 -23.21 1.76 -44.07
C GLU A 227 -24.68 1.69 -44.53
N SER A 228 -25.58 2.29 -43.78
CA SER A 228 -27.00 2.42 -44.16
C SER A 228 -27.17 3.30 -45.41
N GLU A 229 -26.53 4.46 -45.46
CA GLU A 229 -26.60 5.37 -46.61
C GLU A 229 -26.04 4.70 -47.88
N ASN A 230 -24.90 4.01 -47.78
CA ASN A 230 -24.33 3.26 -48.89
C ASN A 230 -25.25 2.13 -49.38
N ARG A 231 -25.94 1.42 -48.46
CA ARG A 231 -26.94 0.41 -48.84
C ARG A 231 -28.10 1.03 -49.61
N ASP A 232 -28.59 2.19 -49.20
CA ASP A 232 -29.70 2.85 -49.87
C ASP A 232 -29.29 3.47 -51.22
N LEU A 233 -28.10 4.07 -51.32
CA LEU A 233 -27.53 4.51 -52.60
C LEU A 233 -27.40 3.35 -53.58
N LYS A 234 -26.93 2.19 -53.11
CA LYS A 234 -26.83 0.98 -53.94
C LYS A 234 -28.19 0.52 -54.46
N LYS A 235 -29.24 0.51 -53.61
CA LYS A 235 -30.62 0.22 -54.04
C LYS A 235 -31.14 1.23 -55.08
N GLN A 236 -30.80 2.51 -54.94
CA GLN A 236 -31.20 3.55 -55.89
C GLN A 236 -30.52 3.36 -57.25
N LEU A 237 -29.22 3.03 -57.25
CA LEU A 237 -28.48 2.68 -58.46
C LEU A 237 -29.09 1.46 -59.18
N ASP A 238 -29.33 0.36 -58.45
CA ASP A 238 -29.97 -0.85 -59.00
C ASP A 238 -31.35 -0.53 -59.62
N LYS A 239 -32.09 0.42 -59.02
CA LYS A 239 -33.41 0.85 -59.51
C LYS A 239 -33.32 1.72 -60.76
N LEU A 240 -32.28 2.54 -60.89
CA LEU A 240 -32.02 3.35 -62.08
C LEU A 240 -31.57 2.49 -63.26
N GLU A 241 -30.67 1.54 -63.03
CA GLU A 241 -30.17 0.61 -64.04
C GLU A 241 -31.32 -0.19 -64.67
N ARG A 242 -32.22 -0.74 -63.83
CA ARG A 242 -33.45 -1.42 -64.29
C ARG A 242 -34.43 -0.53 -65.08
N LYS A 243 -34.35 0.79 -64.95
CA LYS A 243 -35.18 1.73 -65.73
C LYS A 243 -34.56 2.08 -67.08
N LEU A 244 -33.24 2.02 -67.19
CA LEU A 244 -32.51 2.26 -68.45
C LEU A 244 -32.56 1.05 -69.39
N ASP A 245 -32.70 -0.16 -68.84
CA ASP A 245 -32.84 -1.41 -69.62
C ASP A 245 -34.27 -1.67 -70.17
N LYS A 246 -35.20 -0.72 -70.00
CA LYS A 246 -36.58 -0.77 -70.53
C LYS A 246 -36.82 0.32 -71.56
#